data_AF-A0A433US02-F1
#
_entry.id   AF-A0A433US02-F1
#
_cell.length_a   1.000
_cell.length_b   1.000
_cell.length_c   1.000
_cell.angle_alpha   90.00
_cell.angle_beta   90.00
_cell.angle_gamma   90.00
#
_symmetry.space_group_name_H-M   'P 1'
#
loop_
_entity.id
_entity.type
_entity.pdbx_description
1 polymer ?
#
loop_
_entity_poly.entity_id
_entity_poly.type
_entity_poly.pdbx_seq_one_letter_code
_entity_poly.pdbx_strand_id
1 'polypeptide(L)'
;MFGLLTYLGVIALADSINPTATILQIYLLLTPNPVRRSVAFIVGVFVAYFVAGWLFVLGFAKLIEYLIGYIGLFIYVIQFVIGVVMIGFALTMNSSSSQRSIDKPKVNKAINTFLLGLSVTFLEAPTALPYIIAIERIVQSRLNSLEVIFTLIFYNLIFVSPLLVLLLLYVFFREKSAHLILLIAHKIIKYSPKVFQILLLIIGIWLLIDSLYSYFR
;
A
#
# COMPACT_ATOMS: atom_id res chain seq x y z
N MET A 1 -19.24 15.92 7.87
CA MET A 1 -18.82 14.50 7.94
C MET A 1 -19.14 13.70 6.69
N PHE A 2 -20.40 13.65 6.22
CA PHE A 2 -20.79 12.82 5.06
C PHE A 2 -19.95 13.06 3.79
N GLY A 3 -19.83 14.31 3.33
CA GLY A 3 -19.03 14.63 2.13
C GLY A 3 -17.54 14.27 2.24
N LEU A 4 -16.98 14.30 3.45
CA LEU A 4 -15.62 13.84 3.70
C LEU A 4 -15.52 12.33 3.55
N LEU A 5 -16.42 11.56 4.18
CA LEU A 5 -16.43 10.11 4.09
C LEU A 5 -16.66 9.61 2.65
N THR A 6 -17.51 10.29 1.87
CA THR A 6 -17.69 9.96 0.44
C THR A 6 -16.41 10.16 -0.35
N TYR A 7 -15.74 11.31 -0.17
CA TYR A 7 -14.46 11.60 -0.82
C TYR A 7 -13.38 10.58 -0.44
N LEU A 8 -13.23 10.32 0.85
CA LEU A 8 -12.27 9.34 1.37
C LEU A 8 -12.61 7.92 0.92
N GLY A 9 -13.90 7.58 0.78
CA GLY A 9 -14.33 6.28 0.30
C GLY A 9 -13.86 6.01 -1.13
N VAL A 10 -13.95 7.01 -2.03
CA VAL A 10 -13.45 6.86 -3.41
C VAL A 10 -11.94 6.65 -3.44
N ILE A 11 -11.19 7.41 -2.63
CA ILE A 11 -9.73 7.27 -2.53
C ILE A 11 -9.36 5.90 -1.94
N ALA A 12 -10.02 5.50 -0.86
CA ALA A 12 -9.79 4.21 -0.20
C ALA A 12 -10.10 3.04 -1.12
N LEU A 13 -11.12 3.15 -1.98
CA LEU A 13 -11.43 2.15 -3.00
C LEU A 13 -10.30 2.03 -4.02
N ALA A 14 -9.76 3.16 -4.50
CA ALA A 14 -8.62 3.14 -5.40
C ALA A 14 -7.37 2.53 -4.73
N ASP A 15 -7.11 2.90 -3.48
CA ASP A 15 -5.98 2.41 -2.67
C ASP A 15 -6.10 0.92 -2.33
N SER A 16 -7.32 0.42 -2.16
CA SER A 16 -7.60 -0.99 -1.86
C SER A 16 -7.12 -1.95 -2.96
N ILE A 17 -6.90 -1.43 -4.18
CA ILE A 17 -6.27 -2.16 -5.28
C ILE A 17 -4.76 -2.22 -5.01
N ASN A 18 -4.39 -3.08 -4.06
CA ASN A 18 -3.01 -3.31 -3.64
C ASN A 18 -2.56 -4.70 -4.13
N PRO A 19 -1.75 -4.78 -5.21
CA PRO A 19 -1.32 -6.04 -5.78
C PRO A 19 -0.47 -6.89 -4.83
N THR A 20 0.43 -6.27 -4.08
CA THR A 20 1.32 -6.96 -3.14
C THR A 20 0.53 -7.63 -2.03
N ALA A 21 -0.34 -6.86 -1.34
CA ALA A 21 -1.18 -7.38 -0.27
C ALA A 21 -2.14 -8.46 -0.79
N THR A 22 -2.67 -8.28 -2.00
CA THR A 22 -3.54 -9.27 -2.63
C THR A 22 -2.81 -10.57 -2.94
N ILE A 23 -1.63 -10.52 -3.56
CA ILE A 23 -0.82 -11.71 -3.87
C ILE A 23 -0.46 -12.46 -2.59
N LEU A 24 -0.04 -11.74 -1.55
CA LEU A 24 0.31 -12.33 -0.26
C LEU A 24 -0.91 -12.96 0.42
N GLN A 25 -2.07 -12.30 0.37
CA GLN A 25 -3.31 -12.87 0.90
C GLN A 25 -3.69 -14.16 0.18
N ILE A 26 -3.60 -14.19 -1.14
CA ILE A 26 -3.85 -15.38 -1.95
C ILE A 26 -2.86 -16.49 -1.61
N TYR A 27 -1.58 -16.15 -1.47
CA TYR A 27 -0.56 -17.09 -1.04
C TYR A 27 -0.93 -17.72 0.32
N LEU A 28 -1.32 -16.91 1.31
CA LEU A 28 -1.67 -17.40 2.64
C LEU A 28 -2.89 -18.32 2.63
N LEU A 29 -3.88 -18.05 1.77
CA LEU A 29 -5.06 -18.91 1.58
C LEU A 29 -4.71 -20.30 1.01
N LEU A 30 -3.53 -20.45 0.39
CA LEU A 30 -3.01 -21.73 -0.11
C LEU A 30 -2.10 -22.46 0.91
N THR A 31 -1.86 -21.88 2.09
CA THR A 31 -1.04 -22.49 3.14
C THR A 31 -1.86 -23.26 4.18
N PRO A 32 -1.25 -24.15 4.99
CA PRO A 32 -1.94 -24.79 6.12
C PRO A 32 -2.49 -23.76 7.12
N ASN A 33 -3.65 -24.01 7.72
CA ASN A 33 -4.37 -23.05 8.58
C ASN A 33 -4.65 -21.67 7.90
N PRO A 34 -5.23 -21.66 6.69
CA PRO A 34 -5.32 -20.47 5.85
C PRO A 34 -6.13 -19.36 6.51
N VAL A 35 -7.27 -19.68 7.12
CA VAL A 35 -8.15 -18.69 7.78
C VAL A 35 -7.40 -17.91 8.86
N ARG A 36 -6.76 -18.61 9.81
CA ARG A 36 -6.06 -17.96 10.93
C ARG A 36 -4.90 -17.08 10.44
N ARG A 37 -4.17 -17.54 9.42
CA ARG A 37 -3.02 -16.83 8.85
C ARG A 37 -3.44 -15.60 8.06
N SER A 38 -4.47 -15.73 7.23
CA SER A 38 -5.07 -14.62 6.48
C SER A 38 -5.67 -13.56 7.39
N VAL A 39 -6.40 -13.96 8.44
CA VAL A 39 -6.90 -13.00 9.45
C VAL A 39 -5.74 -12.25 10.10
N ALA A 40 -4.72 -12.97 10.57
CA ALA A 40 -3.57 -12.34 11.20
C ALA A 40 -2.84 -11.38 10.25
N PHE A 41 -2.67 -11.74 8.98
CA PHE A 41 -2.11 -10.87 7.96
C PHE A 41 -2.95 -9.60 7.72
N ILE A 42 -4.27 -9.75 7.50
CA ILE A 42 -5.19 -8.62 7.32
C ILE A 42 -5.14 -7.67 8.52
N VAL A 43 -5.14 -8.21 9.74
CA VAL A 43 -5.04 -7.41 10.96
C VAL A 43 -3.68 -6.69 11.01
N GLY A 44 -2.60 -7.33 10.59
CA GLY A 44 -1.28 -6.68 10.48
C GLY A 44 -1.31 -5.50 9.51
N VAL A 45 -1.85 -5.70 8.32
CA VAL A 45 -2.01 -4.63 7.31
C VAL A 45 -2.87 -3.49 7.85
N PHE A 46 -4.02 -3.80 8.44
CA PHE A 46 -4.94 -2.82 9.02
C PHE A 46 -4.26 -2.00 10.13
N VAL A 47 -3.56 -2.67 11.05
CA VAL A 47 -2.87 -2.01 12.17
C VAL A 47 -1.74 -1.12 11.66
N ALA A 48 -0.91 -1.58 10.72
CA ALA A 48 0.16 -0.76 10.17
C ALA A 48 -0.37 0.50 9.49
N TYR A 49 -1.37 0.37 8.62
CA TYR A 49 -1.98 1.52 7.97
C TYR A 49 -2.60 2.48 9.00
N PHE A 50 -3.40 1.97 9.94
CA PHE A 50 -4.03 2.79 10.97
C PHE A 50 -3.00 3.56 11.81
N VAL A 51 -1.95 2.87 12.27
CA VAL A 51 -0.87 3.48 13.06
C VAL A 51 -0.12 4.53 12.23
N ALA A 52 0.20 4.23 10.97
CA ALA A 52 0.85 5.18 10.08
C ALA A 52 0.01 6.45 9.93
N GLY A 53 -1.28 6.32 9.58
CA GLY A 53 -2.18 7.47 9.45
C GLY A 53 -2.33 8.26 10.73
N TRP A 54 -2.44 7.57 11.87
CA TRP A 54 -2.51 8.22 13.18
C TRP A 54 -1.24 9.04 13.46
N LEU A 55 -0.06 8.47 13.21
CA LEU A 55 1.22 9.18 13.36
C LEU A 55 1.30 10.42 12.45
N PHE A 56 0.88 10.31 11.19
CA PHE A 56 0.85 11.46 10.28
C PHE A 56 -0.08 12.57 10.78
N VAL A 57 -1.28 12.22 11.25
CA VAL A 57 -2.23 13.20 11.80
C VAL A 57 -1.69 13.88 13.07
N LEU A 58 -0.95 13.15 13.92
CA LEU A 58 -0.29 13.71 15.10
C LEU A 58 0.85 14.68 14.77
N GLY A 59 1.16 14.90 13.49
CA GLY A 59 2.17 15.85 13.05
C GLY A 59 3.50 15.23 12.69
N PHE A 60 3.58 13.90 12.51
CA PHE A 60 4.77 13.28 11.92
C PHE A 60 5.11 13.87 10.54
N ALA A 61 4.11 14.35 9.80
CA ALA A 61 4.31 15.13 8.57
C ALA A 61 5.18 16.38 8.80
N LYS A 62 4.92 17.14 9.89
CA LYS A 62 5.70 18.34 10.24
C LYS A 62 7.14 17.99 10.63
N LEU A 63 7.34 16.83 11.27
CA LEU A 63 8.68 16.34 11.57
C LEU A 63 9.46 16.03 10.28
N ILE A 64 8.81 15.39 9.30
CA ILE A 64 9.41 15.14 7.98
C ILE A 64 9.74 16.46 7.28
N GLU A 65 8.82 17.42 7.25
CA GLU A 65 9.06 18.75 6.68
C GLU A 65 10.24 19.46 7.36
N TYR A 66 10.32 19.41 8.69
CA TYR A 66 11.44 19.97 9.44
C TYR A 66 12.77 19.31 9.08
N LEU A 67 12.81 17.97 8.98
CA LEU A 67 14.00 17.22 8.57
C LEU A 67 14.40 17.54 7.13
N ILE A 68 13.45 17.66 6.21
CA ILE A 68 13.69 18.09 4.83
C ILE A 68 14.29 19.50 4.82
N GLY A 69 13.73 20.42 5.60
CA GLY A 69 14.26 21.78 5.75
C GLY A 69 15.70 21.81 6.28
N TYR A 70 16.04 20.92 7.21
CA TYR A 70 17.40 20.78 7.72
C TYR A 70 18.40 20.26 6.67
N ILE A 71 17.96 19.36 5.78
CA ILE A 71 18.76 18.84 4.66
C ILE A 71 18.96 19.94 3.59
N GLY A 72 18.03 20.89 3.48
CA GLY A 72 18.13 22.04 2.57
C GLY A 72 18.20 21.63 1.10
N LEU A 73 19.01 22.33 0.30
CA LEU A 73 19.15 22.08 -1.14
C LEU A 73 19.58 20.65 -1.50
N PHE A 74 20.21 19.92 -0.57
CA PHE A 74 20.63 18.54 -0.81
C PHE A 74 19.43 17.59 -0.99
N ILE A 75 18.22 17.98 -0.54
CA ILE A 75 17.01 17.18 -0.77
C ILE A 75 16.71 17.02 -2.27
N TYR A 76 16.99 18.04 -3.08
CA TYR A 76 16.77 17.99 -4.52
C TYR A 76 17.76 17.05 -5.21
N VAL A 77 18.98 16.91 -4.67
CA VAL A 77 19.94 15.90 -5.15
C VAL A 77 19.45 14.49 -4.82
N ILE A 78 18.96 14.27 -3.60
CA ILE A 78 18.35 12.98 -3.20
C ILE A 78 17.15 12.67 -4.09
N GLN A 79 16.27 13.65 -4.31
CA GLN A 79 15.09 13.55 -5.17
C GLN A 79 15.47 13.19 -6.61
N PHE A 80 16.51 13.84 -7.17
CA PHE A 80 17.03 13.54 -8.49
C PHE A 80 17.55 12.09 -8.58
N VAL A 81 18.34 11.66 -7.60
CA VAL A 81 18.87 10.28 -7.53
C VAL A 81 17.74 9.26 -7.45
N ILE A 82 16.72 9.51 -6.62
CA ILE A 82 15.51 8.65 -6.54
C ILE A 82 14.82 8.58 -7.91
N GLY A 83 14.64 9.71 -8.58
CA GLY A 83 14.06 9.76 -9.93
C GLY A 83 14.84 8.91 -10.94
N VAL A 84 16.17 9.03 -10.98
CA VAL A 84 17.04 8.22 -11.85
C VAL A 84 16.91 6.73 -11.54
N VAL A 85 16.94 6.36 -10.25
CA VAL A 85 16.81 4.96 -9.81
C VAL A 85 15.44 4.39 -10.19
N MET A 86 14.36 5.15 -10.03
CA MET A 86 13.01 4.72 -10.41
C MET A 86 12.89 4.46 -11.91
N ILE A 87 13.43 5.36 -12.75
CA ILE A 87 13.45 5.19 -14.21
C ILE A 87 14.30 3.98 -14.59
N GLY A 88 15.52 3.88 -14.06
CA GLY A 88 16.44 2.77 -14.35
C GLY A 88 15.84 1.42 -13.95
N PHE A 89 15.21 1.34 -12.78
CA PHE A 89 14.49 0.15 -12.35
C PHE A 89 13.30 -0.16 -13.27
N ALA A 90 12.50 0.84 -13.64
CA ALA A 90 11.37 0.64 -14.54
C ALA A 90 11.79 0.16 -15.94
N LEU A 91 12.90 0.66 -16.48
CA LEU A 91 13.42 0.25 -17.80
C LEU A 91 14.03 -1.16 -17.78
N THR A 92 14.58 -1.60 -16.65
CA THR A 92 15.17 -2.95 -16.49
C THR A 92 14.15 -3.98 -16.00
N MET A 93 13.00 -3.54 -15.49
CA MET A 93 11.94 -4.41 -15.01
C MET A 93 11.27 -5.14 -16.17
N ASN A 94 11.51 -6.45 -16.25
CA ASN A 94 10.89 -7.29 -17.26
C ASN A 94 9.45 -7.60 -16.84
N SER A 95 8.47 -6.84 -17.34
CA SER A 95 7.04 -6.99 -16.98
C SER A 95 6.42 -8.31 -17.44
N SER A 96 7.18 -9.16 -18.16
CA SER A 96 6.81 -10.49 -18.60
C SER A 96 7.20 -11.62 -17.62
N SER A 97 8.10 -11.39 -16.67
CA SER A 97 8.73 -12.46 -15.86
C SER A 97 8.08 -12.72 -14.50
N SER A 98 6.81 -12.36 -14.32
CA SER A 98 6.10 -12.53 -13.04
C SER A 98 5.78 -13.99 -12.65
N GLN A 99 6.36 -14.97 -13.35
CA GLN A 99 6.34 -16.37 -12.95
C GLN A 99 7.46 -16.66 -11.92
N ARG A 100 7.61 -15.83 -10.88
CA ARG A 100 8.36 -16.30 -9.71
C ARG A 100 7.50 -17.39 -9.08
N SER A 101 7.97 -18.64 -9.20
CA SER A 101 7.49 -19.73 -8.38
C SER A 101 7.42 -19.21 -6.96
N ILE A 102 6.22 -19.19 -6.38
CA ILE A 102 6.08 -18.90 -4.97
C ILE A 102 6.69 -20.11 -4.28
N ASP A 103 8.01 -20.08 -4.06
CA ASP A 103 8.66 -20.98 -3.14
C ASP A 103 7.90 -20.85 -1.83
N LYS A 104 7.49 -21.96 -1.24
CA LYS A 104 6.69 -21.96 -0.01
C LYS A 104 7.57 -21.46 1.14
N PRO A 105 7.53 -20.19 1.61
CA PRO A 105 8.13 -19.88 2.89
C PRO A 105 7.44 -20.73 3.95
N LYS A 106 8.25 -21.36 4.80
CA LYS A 106 7.83 -22.09 6.00
C LYS A 106 7.30 -21.11 7.06
N VAL A 107 6.29 -20.31 6.73
CA VAL A 107 5.63 -19.42 7.68
C VAL A 107 4.71 -20.28 8.54
N ASN A 108 5.23 -20.75 9.66
CA ASN A 108 4.52 -21.76 10.44
C ASN A 108 3.46 -21.17 11.40
N LYS A 109 3.60 -19.91 11.83
CA LYS A 109 2.77 -19.30 12.89
C LYS A 109 2.02 -18.04 12.42
N ALA A 110 0.81 -17.83 12.96
CA ALA A 110 -0.03 -16.66 12.66
C ALA A 110 0.61 -15.32 13.05
N ILE A 111 1.46 -15.30 14.09
CA ILE A 111 2.22 -14.09 14.44
C ILE A 111 3.17 -13.66 13.32
N ASN A 112 3.78 -14.61 12.60
CA ASN A 112 4.68 -14.29 11.50
C ASN A 112 3.92 -13.70 10.31
N THR A 113 2.66 -14.12 10.08
CA THR A 113 1.83 -13.56 9.00
C THR A 113 1.28 -12.20 9.38
N PHE A 114 1.00 -11.94 10.66
CA PHE A 114 0.72 -10.60 11.17
C PHE A 114 1.92 -9.65 10.98
N LEU A 115 3.12 -10.09 11.38
CA LEU A 115 4.34 -9.32 11.17
C LEU A 115 4.62 -9.08 9.69
N LEU A 116 4.37 -10.06 8.84
CA LEU A 116 4.48 -9.90 7.39
C LEU A 116 3.51 -8.83 6.87
N GLY A 117 2.27 -8.79 7.36
CA GLY A 117 1.30 -7.73 7.06
C GLY A 117 1.81 -6.35 7.47
N LEU A 118 2.29 -6.21 8.71
CA LEU A 118 2.90 -4.97 9.19
C LEU A 118 4.07 -4.53 8.30
N SER A 119 5.04 -5.43 8.06
CA SER A 119 6.28 -5.10 7.36
C SER A 119 6.04 -4.69 5.92
N VAL A 120 5.18 -5.40 5.19
CA VAL A 120 4.87 -5.07 3.80
C VAL A 120 4.19 -3.71 3.72
N THR A 121 3.22 -3.43 4.59
CA THR A 121 2.59 -2.11 4.64
C THR A 121 3.58 -0.99 4.91
N PHE A 122 4.51 -1.16 5.86
CA PHE A 122 5.52 -0.13 6.12
C PHE A 122 6.48 0.06 4.94
N LEU A 123 6.82 -1.00 4.22
CA LEU A 123 7.64 -0.92 3.01
C LEU A 123 6.92 -0.18 1.87
N GLU A 124 5.59 -0.27 1.81
CA GLU A 124 4.76 0.41 0.81
C GLU A 124 4.33 1.82 1.22
N ALA A 125 4.47 2.19 2.50
CA ALA A 125 4.07 3.50 2.99
C ALA A 125 4.64 4.69 2.17
N PRO A 126 5.90 4.69 1.71
CA PRO A 126 6.44 5.79 0.91
C PRO A 126 5.76 5.97 -0.46
N THR A 127 5.12 4.92 -0.99
CA THR A 127 4.49 4.93 -2.32
C THR A 127 2.96 4.98 -2.26
N ALA A 128 2.37 5.01 -1.06
CA ALA A 128 0.94 5.07 -0.83
C ALA A 128 0.36 6.50 -1.06
N LEU A 129 0.48 7.00 -2.29
CA LEU A 129 -0.02 8.33 -2.68
C LEU A 129 -1.51 8.55 -2.34
N PRO A 130 -2.44 7.60 -2.60
CA PRO A 130 -3.83 7.77 -2.22
C PRO A 130 -3.99 8.00 -0.70
N TYR A 131 -3.24 7.26 0.10
CA TYR A 131 -3.29 7.39 1.55
C TYR A 131 -2.76 8.75 2.03
N ILE A 132 -1.67 9.25 1.45
CA ILE A 132 -1.12 10.57 1.77
C ILE A 132 -2.15 11.67 1.50
N ILE A 133 -2.82 11.62 0.34
CA ILE A 133 -3.88 12.58 -0.03
C ILE A 133 -5.06 12.50 0.96
N ALA A 134 -5.44 11.27 1.36
CA ALA A 134 -6.50 11.07 2.34
C ALA A 134 -6.14 11.68 3.71
N ILE A 135 -4.91 11.46 4.17
CA ILE A 135 -4.41 12.02 5.43
C ILE A 135 -4.36 13.54 5.39
N GLU A 136 -3.86 14.14 4.30
CA GLU A 136 -3.87 15.59 4.10
C GLU A 136 -5.29 16.14 4.25
N ARG A 137 -6.26 15.49 3.61
CA ARG A 137 -7.67 15.90 3.69
C ARG A 137 -8.24 15.77 5.10
N ILE A 138 -7.88 14.73 5.84
CA ILE A 138 -8.28 14.52 7.24
C ILE A 138 -7.71 15.65 8.13
N VAL A 139 -6.43 15.97 7.98
CA VAL A 139 -5.75 17.05 8.73
C VAL A 139 -6.38 18.42 8.43
N GLN A 140 -6.67 18.72 7.16
CA GLN A 140 -7.33 19.97 6.75
C GLN A 140 -8.76 20.10 7.29
N SER A 141 -9.44 18.99 7.53
CA SER A 141 -10.83 18.96 8.01
C SER A 141 -10.97 19.33 9.50
N ARG A 142 -9.84 19.51 10.22
CA ARG A 142 -9.80 19.92 11.65
C ARG A 142 -10.73 19.10 12.55
N LEU A 143 -10.78 17.80 12.29
CA LEU A 143 -11.56 16.84 13.07
C LEU A 143 -11.03 16.73 14.50
N ASN A 144 -11.90 16.40 15.45
CA ASN A 144 -11.46 16.03 16.79
C ASN A 144 -10.82 14.61 16.79
N SER A 145 -10.14 14.24 17.87
CA SER A 145 -9.41 12.96 17.94
C SER A 145 -10.30 11.73 17.69
N LEU A 146 -11.53 11.71 18.19
CA LEU A 146 -12.45 10.58 17.99
C LEU A 146 -12.88 10.49 16.53
N GLU A 147 -13.21 11.62 15.91
CA GLU A 147 -13.57 11.70 14.50
C GLU A 147 -12.42 11.25 13.58
N VAL A 148 -11.18 11.58 13.91
CA VAL A 148 -10.00 11.06 13.20
C VAL A 148 -9.93 9.54 13.33
N ILE A 149 -10.06 8.99 14.54
CA ILE A 149 -10.03 7.51 14.76
C ILE A 149 -11.10 6.85 13.89
N PHE A 150 -12.34 7.32 13.94
CA PHE A 150 -13.44 6.77 13.14
C PHE A 150 -13.18 6.88 11.64
N THR A 151 -12.64 8.01 11.19
CA THR A 151 -12.35 8.26 9.77
C THR A 151 -11.23 7.34 9.27
N LEU A 152 -10.18 7.13 10.07
CA LEU A 152 -9.12 6.18 9.76
C LEU A 152 -9.63 4.74 9.77
N ILE A 153 -10.45 4.34 10.75
CA ILE A 153 -11.06 3.00 10.76
C ILE A 153 -11.89 2.80 9.50
N PHE A 154 -12.74 3.77 9.14
CA PHE A 154 -13.54 3.72 7.92
C PHE A 154 -12.69 3.54 6.66
N TYR A 155 -11.66 4.37 6.49
CA TYR A 155 -10.73 4.28 5.36
C TYR A 155 -10.08 2.90 5.31
N ASN A 156 -9.53 2.45 6.44
CA ASN A 156 -8.78 1.20 6.53
C ASN A 156 -9.63 -0.03 6.30
N LEU A 157 -10.90 -0.02 6.72
CA LEU A 157 -11.85 -1.10 6.43
C LEU A 157 -12.12 -1.22 4.92
N ILE A 158 -12.26 -0.10 4.22
CA ILE A 158 -12.39 -0.10 2.76
C ILE A 158 -11.10 -0.63 2.13
N PHE A 159 -9.94 -0.13 2.58
CA PHE A 159 -8.63 -0.56 2.08
C PHE A 159 -8.43 -2.08 2.19
N VAL A 160 -8.71 -2.69 3.35
CA VAL A 160 -8.55 -4.15 3.52
C VAL A 160 -9.72 -4.97 2.97
N SER A 161 -10.78 -4.34 2.49
CA SER A 161 -12.00 -5.03 2.05
C SER A 161 -11.76 -6.08 0.94
N PRO A 162 -10.88 -5.89 -0.06
CA PRO A 162 -10.62 -6.93 -1.06
C PRO A 162 -9.99 -8.18 -0.44
N LEU A 163 -9.14 -8.01 0.58
CA LEU A 163 -8.50 -9.12 1.30
C LEU A 163 -9.52 -9.89 2.14
N LEU A 164 -10.45 -9.17 2.77
CA LEU A 164 -11.59 -9.76 3.49
C LEU A 164 -12.50 -10.52 2.53
N VAL A 165 -12.81 -9.96 1.35
CA VAL A 165 -13.61 -10.64 0.32
C VAL A 165 -12.95 -11.95 -0.10
N LEU A 166 -11.63 -11.97 -0.35
CA LEU A 166 -10.89 -13.20 -0.66
C LEU A 166 -10.99 -14.24 0.47
N LEU A 167 -10.87 -13.80 1.72
CA LEU A 167 -11.01 -14.67 2.88
C LEU A 167 -12.44 -15.23 3.00
N LEU A 168 -13.46 -14.41 2.80
CA LEU A 168 -14.86 -14.84 2.85
C LEU A 168 -15.17 -15.82 1.71
N LEU A 169 -14.72 -15.54 0.49
CA LEU A 169 -14.85 -16.48 -0.64
C LEU A 169 -14.21 -17.83 -0.32
N TYR A 170 -13.03 -17.82 0.30
CA TYR A 170 -12.38 -19.06 0.73
C TYR A 170 -13.20 -19.81 1.79
N VAL A 171 -13.71 -19.12 2.82
CA VAL A 171 -14.48 -19.74 3.91
C VAL A 171 -15.80 -20.33 3.40
N PHE A 172 -16.51 -19.63 2.52
CA PHE A 172 -17.82 -20.07 2.00
C PHE A 172 -17.72 -21.14 0.90
N PHE A 173 -16.72 -21.05 0.01
CA PHE A 173 -16.64 -21.91 -1.17
C PHE A 173 -15.51 -22.95 -1.13
N ARG A 174 -14.62 -22.90 -0.12
CA ARG A 174 -13.51 -23.84 0.13
C ARG A 174 -12.79 -24.29 -1.15
N GLU A 175 -12.85 -25.58 -1.51
CA GLU A 175 -12.13 -26.14 -2.66
C GLU A 175 -12.57 -25.55 -4.00
N LYS A 176 -13.85 -25.13 -4.12
CA LYS A 176 -14.36 -24.45 -5.32
C LYS A 176 -13.84 -23.01 -5.44
N SER A 177 -13.44 -22.39 -4.33
CA SER A 177 -12.88 -21.02 -4.31
C SER A 177 -11.49 -20.96 -4.95
N ALA A 178 -10.73 -22.05 -4.92
CA ALA A 178 -9.34 -22.06 -5.37
C ALA A 178 -9.20 -21.62 -6.82
N HIS A 179 -10.09 -22.08 -7.71
CA HIS A 179 -10.09 -21.68 -9.11
C HIS A 179 -10.39 -20.18 -9.28
N LEU A 180 -11.42 -19.66 -8.61
CA LEU A 180 -11.79 -18.24 -8.68
C LEU A 180 -10.69 -17.32 -8.10
N ILE A 181 -10.11 -17.71 -6.96
CA ILE A 181 -9.02 -16.98 -6.31
C ILE A 181 -7.79 -16.94 -7.23
N LEU A 182 -7.45 -18.05 -7.88
CA LEU A 182 -6.34 -18.10 -8.83
C LEU A 182 -6.58 -17.28 -10.09
N LEU A 183 -7.83 -17.22 -10.60
CA LEU A 183 -8.18 -16.34 -11.72
C LEU A 183 -7.98 -14.86 -11.37
N ILE A 184 -8.43 -14.45 -10.18
CA ILE A 184 -8.22 -13.09 -9.66
C ILE A 184 -6.72 -12.81 -9.53
N ALA A 185 -5.97 -13.76 -8.94
CA ALA A 185 -4.52 -13.67 -8.79
C ALA A 185 -3.86 -13.46 -10.15
N HIS A 186 -4.18 -14.29 -11.14
CA HIS A 186 -3.57 -14.25 -12.45
C HIS A 186 -3.81 -12.91 -13.15
N LYS A 187 -5.02 -12.36 -13.04
CA LYS A 187 -5.34 -11.04 -13.62
C LYS A 187 -4.53 -9.93 -12.94
N ILE A 188 -4.47 -9.92 -11.61
CA ILE A 188 -3.70 -8.91 -10.86
C ILE A 188 -2.20 -9.02 -11.17
N ILE A 189 -1.65 -10.23 -11.14
CA ILE A 189 -0.25 -10.54 -11.44
C ILE A 189 0.12 -10.15 -12.88
N LYS A 190 -0.81 -10.31 -13.83
CA LYS A 190 -0.59 -9.96 -15.24
C LYS A 190 -0.52 -8.46 -15.50
N TYR A 191 -1.35 -7.66 -14.83
CA TYR A 191 -1.45 -6.22 -15.10
C TYR A 191 -0.63 -5.36 -14.14
N SER A 192 -0.45 -5.80 -12.89
CA SER A 192 0.27 -5.04 -11.85
C SER A 192 1.69 -4.62 -12.25
N PRO A 193 2.55 -5.51 -12.81
CA PRO A 193 3.91 -5.12 -13.19
C PRO A 193 3.92 -4.00 -14.23
N LYS A 194 3.02 -4.01 -15.21
CA LYS A 194 2.94 -2.97 -16.24
C LYS A 194 2.46 -1.65 -15.66
N VAL A 195 1.43 -1.67 -14.81
CA VAL A 195 0.92 -0.47 -14.13
C VAL A 195 2.02 0.15 -13.25
N PHE A 196 2.69 -0.69 -12.45
CA PHE A 196 3.79 -0.24 -11.59
C PHE A 196 4.96 0.32 -12.39
N GLN A 197 5.36 -0.35 -13.48
CA GLN A 197 6.41 0.13 -14.37
C GLN A 197 6.08 1.52 -14.97
N ILE A 198 4.84 1.70 -15.45
CA ILE A 198 4.39 2.99 -16.00
C ILE A 198 4.37 4.07 -14.89
N LEU A 199 3.88 3.75 -13.70
CA LEU A 199 3.89 4.68 -12.56
C LEU A 199 5.31 5.10 -12.19
N LEU A 200 6.25 4.15 -12.10
CA LEU A 200 7.65 4.45 -11.81
C LEU A 200 8.27 5.37 -12.87
N LEU A 201 7.97 5.17 -14.15
CA LEU A 201 8.43 6.05 -15.23
C LEU A 201 7.85 7.46 -15.09
N ILE A 202 6.53 7.58 -14.93
CA ILE A 202 5.85 8.87 -14.82
C ILE A 202 6.37 9.64 -13.58
N ILE A 203 6.39 8.99 -12.42
CA ILE A 203 6.84 9.61 -11.16
C ILE A 203 8.32 9.92 -11.25
N GLY A 204 9.15 9.01 -11.76
CA GLY A 204 10.59 9.22 -11.91
C GLY A 204 10.90 10.43 -12.80
N ILE A 205 10.26 10.55 -13.97
CA ILE A 205 10.42 11.71 -14.86
C ILE A 205 9.97 12.99 -14.17
N TRP A 206 8.83 12.95 -13.50
CA TRP A 206 8.32 14.10 -12.75
C TRP A 206 9.30 14.56 -11.67
N LEU A 207 9.88 13.63 -10.88
CA LEU A 207 10.89 13.95 -9.87
C LEU A 207 12.16 14.57 -10.47
N LEU A 208 12.60 14.14 -11.65
CA LEU A 208 13.76 14.75 -12.33
C LEU A 208 13.46 16.19 -12.74
N ILE A 209 12.29 16.44 -13.32
CA ILE A 209 11.89 17.79 -13.75
C ILE A 209 11.74 18.70 -12.54
N ASP A 210 11.03 18.23 -11.51
CA ASP A 210 10.74 19.00 -10.29
C ASP A 210 12.01 19.31 -9.48
N SER A 211 12.94 18.35 -9.36
CA SER A 211 14.22 18.57 -8.67
C SER A 211 15.10 19.59 -9.40
N LEU A 212 15.18 19.53 -10.73
CA LEU A 212 15.92 20.51 -11.52
C LEU A 212 15.28 21.90 -11.39
N TYR A 213 13.97 22.00 -11.56
CA TYR A 213 13.26 23.27 -11.44
C TYR A 213 13.44 23.90 -10.05
N SER A 214 13.31 23.10 -9.00
CA SER A 214 13.37 23.56 -7.60
C SER A 214 14.79 23.85 -7.12
N TYR A 215 15.82 23.21 -7.69
CA TYR A 215 17.21 23.48 -7.34
C TYR A 215 17.72 24.83 -7.89
N PHE A 216 17.21 25.27 -9.05
CA PHE A 216 17.64 26.51 -9.71
C PHE A 216 16.78 27.74 -9.39
N ARG A 217 15.77 27.61 -8.52
CA ARG A 217 14.89 28.69 -8.06
C ARG A 217 15.34 29.22 -6.70
#